data_AF-A0A3B0WLB5-F1
#
_entry.id   AF-A0A3B0WLB5-F1
#
_cell.length_a   1.000
_cell.length_b   1.000
_cell.length_c   1.000
_cell.angle_alpha   90.00
_cell.angle_beta   90.00
_cell.angle_gamma   90.00
#
_symmetry.space_group_name_H-M   'P 1'
#
loop_
_entity.id
_entity.type
_entity.pdbx_description
1 polymer ?
#
loop_
_entity_poly.entity_id
_entity_poly.type
_entity_poly.pdbx_seq_one_letter_code
_entity_poly.pdbx_strand_id
1 'polypeptide(L)'
;MILRKFRKPLIKHQGAALVTALVFMGILTMLGVSSMRDSTVDLKIHNSMNNRLNAFQCAEAALRQGERFILRSPEQLDDTQTGIPDPATFSVWVSDTDELDNMVNELDAWWILNGVLDAALTNANVQIGCAVPARYLVQSMGGAGNSSDDLSFKAEAKSQVNGYRISSRSEGVSSSAAIILQSTFTRQFN
;
A
#
# COMPACT_ATOMS: atom_id res chain seq x y z
N MET A 1 -85.68 -24.02 42.30
CA MET A 1 -85.02 -22.87 41.66
C MET A 1 -83.51 -23.11 41.71
N ILE A 2 -82.90 -23.57 40.61
CA ILE A 2 -81.43 -23.80 40.52
C ILE A 2 -80.95 -23.14 39.23
N LEU A 3 -80.19 -22.04 39.38
CA LEU A 3 -79.60 -21.27 38.29
C LEU A 3 -78.36 -21.98 37.74
N ARG A 4 -78.45 -22.50 36.52
CA ARG A 4 -77.32 -23.15 35.82
C ARG A 4 -76.50 -22.09 35.09
N LYS A 5 -75.30 -21.78 35.60
CA LYS A 5 -74.35 -20.81 35.03
C LYS A 5 -73.67 -21.40 33.79
N PHE A 6 -74.06 -20.96 32.60
CA PHE A 6 -73.39 -21.31 31.33
C PHE A 6 -72.02 -20.63 31.25
N ARG A 7 -70.92 -21.39 31.42
CA ARG A 7 -69.59 -20.93 30.99
C ARG A 7 -69.47 -21.15 29.49
N LYS A 8 -69.33 -20.06 28.71
CA LYS A 8 -69.00 -20.13 27.29
C LYS A 8 -67.61 -20.79 27.13
N PRO A 9 -67.46 -21.82 26.28
CA PRO A 9 -66.14 -22.36 26.00
C PRO A 9 -65.32 -21.29 25.26
N LEU A 10 -64.19 -20.89 25.83
CA LEU A 10 -63.20 -20.10 25.11
C LEU A 10 -62.67 -20.99 23.98
N ILE A 11 -62.98 -20.63 22.73
CA ILE A 11 -62.47 -21.33 21.56
C ILE A 11 -60.94 -21.20 21.58
N LYS A 12 -60.24 -22.29 21.92
CA LYS A 12 -58.78 -22.35 21.92
C LYS A 12 -58.29 -22.44 20.48
N HIS A 13 -57.93 -21.30 19.89
CA HIS A 13 -57.31 -21.23 18.56
C HIS A 13 -55.83 -21.67 18.59
N GLN A 14 -55.56 -22.94 18.95
CA GLN A 14 -54.18 -23.46 19.06
C GLN A 14 -53.47 -23.58 17.69
N GLY A 15 -54.21 -23.85 16.61
CA GLY A 15 -53.63 -23.92 15.25
C GLY A 15 -53.26 -22.55 14.67
N ALA A 16 -54.10 -21.54 14.89
CA ALA A 16 -53.85 -20.18 14.39
C ALA A 16 -52.63 -19.54 15.07
N ALA A 17 -52.39 -19.85 16.36
CA ALA A 17 -51.24 -19.35 17.10
C ALA A 17 -49.90 -19.85 16.55
N LEU A 18 -49.85 -21.10 16.06
CA LEU A 18 -48.64 -21.65 15.42
C LEU A 18 -48.32 -20.92 14.11
N VAL A 19 -49.34 -20.71 13.27
CA VAL A 19 -49.18 -20.05 11.97
C VAL A 19 -48.72 -18.60 12.15
N THR A 20 -49.31 -17.85 13.08
CA THR A 20 -48.88 -16.48 13.34
C THR A 20 -47.47 -16.44 13.94
N ALA A 21 -47.14 -17.34 14.87
CA ALA A 21 -45.78 -17.45 15.42
C ALA A 21 -44.74 -17.73 14.33
N LEU A 22 -45.05 -18.60 13.37
CA LEU A 22 -44.15 -18.92 12.26
C LEU A 22 -43.99 -17.75 11.28
N VAL A 23 -45.06 -17.01 10.99
CA VAL A 23 -44.99 -15.78 10.19
C VAL A 23 -44.12 -14.73 10.89
N PHE A 24 -44.33 -14.49 12.18
CA PHE A 24 -43.50 -13.55 12.95
C PHE A 24 -42.03 -13.99 13.03
N MET A 25 -41.76 -15.28 13.19
CA MET A 25 -40.40 -15.83 13.18
C MET A 25 -39.74 -15.65 11.81
N GLY A 26 -40.48 -15.84 10.72
CA GLY A 26 -40.01 -15.54 9.37
C GLY A 26 -39.65 -14.05 9.18
N ILE A 27 -40.49 -13.15 9.68
CA ILE A 27 -40.22 -11.70 9.60
C ILE A 27 -38.96 -11.33 10.41
N LEU A 28 -38.83 -11.82 11.64
CA LEU A 28 -37.67 -11.55 12.49
C LEU A 28 -36.36 -12.11 11.91
N THR A 29 -36.41 -13.29 11.28
CA THR A 29 -35.22 -13.87 10.63
C THR A 29 -34.80 -13.05 9.41
N MET A 30 -35.73 -12.58 8.59
CA MET A 30 -35.40 -11.68 7.47
C MET A 30 -34.78 -10.36 7.96
N LEU A 31 -35.30 -9.77 9.03
CA LEU A 31 -34.73 -8.57 9.64
C LEU A 31 -33.33 -8.83 10.20
N GLY A 32 -33.12 -9.97 10.87
CA GLY A 32 -31.81 -10.37 11.39
C GLY A 32 -30.77 -10.57 10.29
N VAL A 33 -31.13 -11.26 9.20
CA VAL A 33 -30.22 -11.48 8.05
C VAL A 33 -29.90 -10.17 7.34
N SER A 34 -30.88 -9.27 7.17
CA SER A 34 -30.63 -7.95 6.57
C SER A 34 -29.61 -7.15 7.39
N SER A 35 -29.74 -7.12 8.72
CA SER A 35 -28.81 -6.42 9.60
C SER A 35 -27.39 -6.99 9.53
N MET A 36 -27.23 -8.31 9.44
CA MET A 36 -25.92 -8.95 9.28
C MET A 36 -25.26 -8.59 7.94
N ARG A 37 -26.06 -8.49 6.87
CA ARG A 37 -25.54 -8.17 5.53
C ARG A 37 -24.85 -6.80 5.52
N ASP A 38 -25.41 -5.80 6.17
CA ASP A 38 -24.81 -4.47 6.26
C ASP A 38 -23.46 -4.53 6.98
N SER A 39 -23.39 -5.23 8.13
CA SER A 39 -22.13 -5.41 8.87
C SER A 39 -21.04 -6.13 8.06
N THR A 40 -21.41 -7.08 7.20
CA THR A 40 -20.43 -7.78 6.35
C THR A 40 -19.81 -6.88 5.29
N VAL A 41 -20.58 -5.93 4.74
CA VAL A 41 -20.08 -4.96 3.77
C VAL A 41 -19.12 -4.00 4.43
N ASP A 42 -19.49 -3.45 5.59
CA ASP A 42 -18.63 -2.54 6.35
C ASP A 42 -17.31 -3.21 6.73
N LEU A 43 -17.36 -4.46 7.20
CA LEU A 43 -16.15 -5.20 7.56
C LEU A 43 -15.23 -5.43 6.36
N LYS A 44 -15.78 -5.66 5.16
CA LYS A 44 -14.99 -5.77 3.93
C LYS A 44 -14.34 -4.44 3.55
N ILE A 45 -15.05 -3.32 3.69
CA ILE A 45 -14.50 -1.98 3.44
C ILE A 45 -13.37 -1.69 4.43
N HIS A 46 -13.59 -1.93 5.73
CA HIS A 46 -12.57 -1.76 6.77
C HIS A 46 -11.34 -2.63 6.51
N ASN A 47 -11.53 -3.90 6.12
CA ASN A 47 -10.43 -4.80 5.82
C ASN A 47 -9.65 -4.33 4.58
N SER A 48 -10.34 -3.92 3.51
CA SER A 48 -9.71 -3.40 2.29
C SER A 48 -8.92 -2.11 2.56
N MET A 49 -9.47 -1.21 3.39
CA MET A 49 -8.81 0.04 3.77
C MET A 49 -7.56 -0.22 4.60
N ASN A 50 -7.65 -1.12 5.59
CA ASN A 50 -6.51 -1.51 6.42
C ASN A 50 -5.39 -2.15 5.59
N ASN A 51 -5.74 -3.03 4.64
CA ASN A 51 -4.76 -3.64 3.75
C ASN A 51 -4.03 -2.58 2.88
N ARG A 52 -4.78 -1.61 2.34
CA ARG A 52 -4.21 -0.50 1.57
C ARG A 52 -3.31 0.41 2.41
N LEU A 53 -3.71 0.71 3.65
CA LEU A 53 -2.92 1.52 4.58
C LEU A 53 -1.61 0.82 4.96
N ASN A 54 -1.64 -0.50 5.19
CA ASN A 54 -0.44 -1.27 5.45
C ASN A 54 0.51 -1.26 4.24
N ALA A 55 0.00 -1.53 3.03
CA ALA A 55 0.78 -1.45 1.80
C ALA A 55 1.42 -0.05 1.62
N PHE A 56 0.68 1.02 1.92
CA PHE A 56 1.19 2.39 1.89
C PHE A 56 2.33 2.62 2.89
N GLN A 57 2.17 2.23 4.15
CA GLN A 57 3.22 2.37 5.17
C GLN A 57 4.50 1.61 4.79
N CYS A 58 4.33 0.42 4.20
CA CYS A 58 5.44 -0.36 3.68
C CYS A 58 6.16 0.31 2.50
N ALA A 59 5.40 0.89 1.55
CA ALA A 59 5.97 1.65 0.45
C ALA A 59 6.73 2.89 0.96
N GLU A 60 6.16 3.62 1.93
CA GLU A 60 6.82 4.77 2.56
C GLU A 60 8.13 4.39 3.26
N ALA A 61 8.16 3.24 3.93
CA ALA A 61 9.36 2.75 4.59
C ALA A 61 10.47 2.41 3.57
N ALA A 62 10.13 1.76 2.45
CA ALA A 62 11.07 1.53 1.35
C ALA A 62 11.53 2.85 0.68
N LEU A 63 10.63 3.83 0.54
CA LEU A 63 10.97 5.15 0.03
C LEU A 63 12.01 5.85 0.93
N ARG A 64 11.81 5.83 2.26
CA ARG A 64 12.79 6.33 3.23
C ARG A 64 14.12 5.59 3.15
N GLN A 65 14.13 4.30 2.83
CA GLN A 65 15.36 3.57 2.60
C GLN A 65 16.11 4.07 1.36
N GLY A 66 15.39 4.40 0.28
CA GLY A 66 15.96 5.07 -0.88
C GLY A 66 16.57 6.44 -0.55
N GLU A 67 15.90 7.23 0.28
CA GLU A 67 16.44 8.51 0.77
C GLU A 67 17.70 8.31 1.61
N ARG A 68 17.69 7.33 2.52
CA ARG A 68 18.88 6.96 3.31
C ARG A 68 20.03 6.47 2.45
N PHE A 69 19.74 5.72 1.39
CA PHE A 69 20.74 5.31 0.41
C PHE A 69 21.40 6.54 -0.22
N ILE A 70 20.58 7.48 -0.72
CA ILE A 70 21.09 8.74 -1.29
C ILE A 70 21.91 9.51 -0.26
N LEU A 71 21.49 9.59 1.01
CA LEU A 71 22.19 10.34 2.06
C LEU A 71 23.51 9.68 2.52
N ARG A 72 23.62 8.36 2.43
CA ARG A 72 24.84 7.62 2.82
C ARG A 72 25.96 7.79 1.80
N SER A 73 25.65 8.10 0.55
CA SER A 73 26.66 8.22 -0.51
C SER A 73 27.68 9.32 -0.15
N PRO A 74 28.98 9.06 -0.23
CA PRO A 74 29.97 10.09 0.07
C PRO A 74 29.99 11.18 -1.01
N GLU A 75 29.81 10.78 -2.27
CA GLU A 75 29.88 11.63 -3.46
C GLU A 75 28.59 11.50 -4.28
N GLN A 76 28.52 12.26 -5.37
CA GLN A 76 27.45 12.19 -6.35
C GLN A 76 27.26 10.74 -6.84
N LEU A 77 26.00 10.33 -6.99
CA LEU A 77 25.65 9.00 -7.48
C LEU A 77 25.90 8.93 -8.99
N ASP A 78 26.51 7.84 -9.45
CA ASP A 78 26.78 7.62 -10.86
C ASP A 78 25.54 7.12 -11.59
N ASP A 79 25.24 7.74 -12.74
CA ASP A 79 24.15 7.30 -13.60
C ASP A 79 24.54 6.07 -14.42
N THR A 80 23.77 5.00 -14.24
CA THR A 80 23.96 3.74 -14.95
C THR A 80 23.39 3.87 -16.36
N GLN A 81 24.26 4.04 -17.35
CA GLN A 81 23.86 4.17 -18.75
C GLN A 81 23.41 2.83 -19.37
N THR A 82 23.82 1.70 -18.79
CA THR A 82 23.46 0.36 -19.27
C THR A 82 23.30 -0.62 -18.13
N GLY A 83 22.18 -1.34 -18.10
CA GLY A 83 21.91 -2.39 -17.11
C GLY A 83 21.23 -1.89 -15.84
N ILE A 84 21.07 -2.81 -14.87
CA ILE A 84 20.39 -2.54 -13.60
C ILE A 84 21.40 -1.94 -12.61
N PRO A 85 21.13 -0.79 -11.99
CA PRO A 85 22.01 -0.18 -11.01
C PRO A 85 22.22 -1.09 -9.78
N ASP A 86 23.45 -1.12 -9.28
CA ASP A 86 23.83 -1.82 -8.06
C ASP A 86 23.97 -0.81 -6.90
N PRO A 87 23.18 -0.96 -5.82
CA PRO A 87 23.31 -0.15 -4.61
C PRO A 87 24.68 -0.27 -3.91
N ALA A 88 25.43 -1.35 -4.14
CA ALA A 88 26.77 -1.52 -3.59
C ALA A 88 27.81 -0.60 -4.23
N THR A 89 27.59 -0.21 -5.49
CA THR A 89 28.46 0.71 -6.25
C THR A 89 27.96 2.14 -6.23
N PHE A 90 26.92 2.45 -5.45
CA PHE A 90 26.29 3.78 -5.42
C PHE A 90 25.85 4.27 -6.81
N SER A 91 25.36 3.34 -7.62
CA SER A 91 24.84 3.65 -8.95
C SER A 91 23.32 3.81 -8.93
N VAL A 92 22.78 4.66 -9.80
CA VAL A 92 21.35 4.93 -9.94
C VAL A 92 20.89 4.80 -11.39
N TRP A 93 19.58 4.74 -11.58
CA TRP A 93 18.99 4.73 -12.92
C TRP A 93 19.16 6.10 -13.58
N VAL A 94 19.56 6.11 -14.84
CA VAL A 94 19.64 7.34 -15.62
C VAL A 94 18.27 7.96 -15.87
N SER A 95 18.23 9.28 -16.03
CA SER A 95 17.06 10.00 -16.53
C SER A 95 16.61 9.46 -17.89
N ASP A 96 15.31 9.48 -18.17
CA ASP A 96 14.74 9.15 -19.50
C ASP A 96 14.95 7.68 -19.93
N THR A 97 14.79 6.76 -18.97
CA THR A 97 14.73 5.32 -19.21
C THR A 97 13.29 4.90 -19.45
N ASP A 98 13.01 4.38 -20.64
CA ASP A 98 11.68 3.88 -21.05
C ASP A 98 11.13 2.86 -20.02
N GLU A 99 12.01 2.11 -19.35
CA GLU A 99 11.63 1.11 -18.34
C GLU A 99 10.98 1.74 -17.08
N LEU A 100 11.25 3.01 -16.80
CA LEU A 100 10.78 3.72 -15.60
C LEU A 100 9.55 4.61 -15.85
N ASP A 101 9.11 4.73 -17.11
CA ASP A 101 7.99 5.61 -17.48
C ASP A 101 6.62 5.10 -17.03
N ASN A 102 6.43 3.77 -16.96
CA ASN A 102 5.12 3.17 -16.70
C ASN A 102 5.14 2.05 -15.66
N MET A 103 5.76 2.31 -14.53
CA MET A 103 5.96 1.36 -13.43
C MET A 103 4.66 0.77 -12.85
N VAL A 104 3.51 1.40 -13.09
CA VAL A 104 2.17 0.92 -12.68
C VAL A 104 1.73 -0.30 -13.50
N ASN A 105 2.16 -0.40 -14.75
CA ASN A 105 1.83 -1.53 -15.62
C ASN A 105 2.77 -2.72 -15.42
N GLU A 106 3.84 -2.53 -14.68
CA GLU A 106 4.85 -3.56 -14.44
C GLU A 106 4.40 -4.60 -13.41
N LEU A 107 4.74 -5.85 -13.71
CA LEU A 107 4.47 -6.99 -12.84
C LEU A 107 5.46 -7.03 -11.67
N ASP A 108 5.12 -7.78 -10.62
CA ASP A 108 6.00 -7.99 -9.47
C ASP A 108 7.40 -8.50 -9.85
N ALA A 109 7.48 -9.38 -10.85
CA ALA A 109 8.75 -9.91 -11.36
C ALA A 109 9.69 -8.82 -11.91
N TRP A 110 9.15 -7.77 -12.54
CA TRP A 110 9.95 -6.64 -13.02
C TRP A 110 10.52 -5.85 -11.84
N TRP A 111 9.71 -5.62 -10.81
CA TRP A 111 10.16 -4.97 -9.57
C TRP A 111 11.18 -5.83 -8.82
N ILE A 112 11.07 -7.15 -8.91
CA ILE A 112 12.05 -8.08 -8.32
C ILE A 112 13.42 -7.92 -8.96
N LEU A 113 13.44 -7.76 -10.28
CA LEU A 113 14.66 -7.66 -11.07
C LEU A 113 15.32 -6.28 -10.95
N ASN A 114 14.53 -5.22 -11.07
CA ASN A 114 15.04 -3.85 -11.19
C ASN A 114 15.11 -3.12 -9.84
N GLY A 115 14.23 -3.46 -8.90
CA GLY A 115 14.07 -2.77 -7.64
C GLY A 115 14.92 -3.33 -6.50
N VAL A 116 15.45 -2.43 -5.70
CA VAL A 116 16.24 -2.74 -4.51
C VAL A 116 15.32 -3.18 -3.37
N LEU A 117 15.64 -4.34 -2.80
CA LEU A 117 14.94 -4.90 -1.65
C LEU A 117 15.29 -4.15 -0.36
N ASP A 118 14.28 -3.76 0.43
CA ASP A 118 14.51 -3.43 1.84
C ASP A 118 14.29 -4.65 2.74
N ALA A 119 15.39 -5.36 3.04
CA ALA A 119 15.38 -6.53 3.92
C ALA A 119 15.16 -6.19 5.41
N ALA A 120 15.30 -4.92 5.81
CA ALA A 120 15.10 -4.52 7.21
C ALA A 120 13.62 -4.45 7.60
N LEU A 121 12.71 -4.39 6.61
CA LEU A 121 11.26 -4.29 6.80
C LEU A 121 10.53 -5.63 6.69
N THR A 122 11.23 -6.70 6.34
CA THR A 122 10.63 -8.01 6.11
C THR A 122 10.77 -8.89 7.35
N ASN A 123 9.66 -9.16 8.02
CA ASN A 123 9.56 -10.27 8.97
C ASN A 123 8.66 -11.35 8.36
N ALA A 124 9.25 -12.29 7.61
CA ALA A 124 8.50 -13.39 6.99
C ALA A 124 7.73 -14.27 8.01
N ASN A 125 8.17 -14.26 9.28
CA ASN A 125 7.63 -15.09 10.35
C ASN A 125 6.51 -14.40 11.14
N VAL A 126 6.30 -13.10 10.97
CA VAL A 126 5.34 -12.31 11.72
C VAL A 126 4.57 -11.46 10.71
N GLN A 127 3.24 -11.63 10.62
CA GLN A 127 2.36 -10.78 9.78
C GLN A 127 2.25 -9.33 10.32
N ILE A 128 3.33 -8.81 10.90
CA ILE A 128 3.51 -7.44 11.35
C ILE A 128 4.60 -6.87 10.45
N GLY A 129 4.22 -5.93 9.58
CA GLY A 129 5.07 -5.42 8.50
C GLY A 129 4.59 -5.87 7.12
N CYS A 130 5.49 -5.88 6.15
CA CYS A 130 5.20 -6.20 4.75
C CYS A 130 5.39 -7.71 4.52
N ALA A 131 4.34 -8.44 4.14
CA ALA A 131 4.45 -9.88 3.87
C ALA A 131 5.24 -10.13 2.58
N VAL A 132 5.01 -9.29 1.57
CA VAL A 132 5.88 -9.18 0.39
C VAL A 132 6.89 -8.06 0.64
N PRO A 133 8.19 -8.27 0.41
CA PRO A 133 9.18 -7.23 0.61
C PRO A 133 8.89 -5.98 -0.23
N ALA A 134 8.89 -4.82 0.42
CA ALA A 134 8.81 -3.55 -0.28
C ALA A 134 10.12 -3.27 -1.03
N ARG A 135 10.01 -2.65 -2.19
CA ARG A 135 11.14 -2.38 -3.08
C ARG A 135 11.18 -0.91 -3.47
N TYR A 136 12.37 -0.39 -3.69
CA TYR A 136 12.57 0.97 -4.17
C TYR A 136 13.56 1.03 -5.34
N LEU A 137 13.42 2.08 -6.12
CA LEU A 137 14.24 2.43 -7.27
C LEU A 137 14.65 3.87 -7.09
N VAL A 138 15.89 4.18 -7.43
CA VAL A 138 16.40 5.56 -7.41
C VAL A 138 16.85 5.91 -8.81
N GLN A 139 16.33 7.01 -9.31
CA GLN A 139 16.64 7.56 -10.61
C GLN A 139 17.23 8.95 -10.46
N SER A 140 18.27 9.26 -11.22
CA SER A 140 18.78 10.61 -11.35
C SER A 140 17.84 11.45 -12.22
N MET A 141 17.55 12.65 -11.76
CA MET A 141 16.87 13.68 -12.54
C MET A 141 17.87 14.73 -13.07
N GLY A 142 19.17 14.44 -12.95
CA GLY A 142 20.24 15.39 -13.18
C GLY A 142 20.43 16.37 -12.03
N GLY A 143 21.53 17.11 -12.09
CA GLY A 143 21.82 18.20 -11.17
C GLY A 143 21.74 19.56 -11.84
N ALA A 144 21.25 20.55 -11.10
CA ALA A 144 21.43 21.95 -11.45
C ALA A 144 22.84 22.40 -11.03
N GLY A 145 23.85 21.79 -11.66
CA GLY A 145 25.20 22.35 -11.76
C GLY A 145 25.26 23.12 -13.07
N ASN A 146 25.86 24.31 -13.06
CA ASN A 146 25.94 25.16 -14.26
C ASN A 146 26.38 24.34 -15.47
N SER A 147 25.49 24.15 -16.44
CA SER A 147 25.86 23.76 -17.80
C SER A 147 26.60 24.93 -18.44
N SER A 148 27.82 25.19 -17.99
CA SER A 148 28.71 26.12 -18.66
C SER A 148 30.13 25.67 -18.41
N ASP A 149 30.87 25.64 -19.51
CA ASP A 149 32.31 25.60 -19.70
C ASP A 149 33.07 26.64 -18.84
N ASP A 150 32.84 26.65 -17.51
CA ASP A 150 33.38 27.62 -16.56
C ASP A 150 34.07 26.87 -15.42
N LEU A 151 35.38 26.71 -15.58
CA LEU A 151 36.33 26.10 -14.63
C LEU A 151 36.66 27.05 -13.46
N SER A 152 35.67 27.78 -12.95
CA SER A 152 35.91 28.69 -11.83
C SER A 152 35.82 27.90 -10.51
N PHE A 153 36.86 28.00 -9.66
CA PHE A 153 36.94 27.36 -8.34
C PHE A 153 35.73 27.64 -7.43
N LYS A 154 35.00 28.75 -7.68
CA LYS A 154 33.75 29.10 -6.98
C LYS A 154 32.51 28.37 -7.52
N ALA A 155 32.53 27.94 -8.79
CA ALA A 155 31.50 27.09 -9.40
C ALA A 155 31.65 25.63 -8.96
N GLU A 156 32.89 25.14 -8.79
CA GLU A 156 33.15 23.83 -8.15
C GLU A 156 32.85 23.84 -6.64
N ALA A 157 33.11 24.96 -5.94
CA ALA A 157 32.81 25.11 -4.51
C ALA A 157 31.31 25.28 -4.19
N LYS A 158 30.45 25.50 -5.19
CA LYS A 158 28.99 25.39 -5.06
C LYS A 158 28.56 24.02 -5.59
N SER A 159 28.89 23.00 -4.81
CA SER A 159 28.18 21.71 -4.68
C SER A 159 26.94 21.61 -5.57
N GLN A 160 27.06 20.82 -6.64
CA GLN A 160 25.98 20.56 -7.60
C GLN A 160 24.79 20.00 -6.83
N VAL A 161 23.66 20.71 -6.88
CA VAL A 161 22.41 20.22 -6.30
C VAL A 161 21.87 19.19 -7.26
N ASN A 162 21.94 17.92 -6.90
CA ASN A 162 21.43 16.83 -7.73
C ASN A 162 20.04 16.43 -7.28
N GLY A 163 19.13 16.34 -8.24
CA GLY A 163 17.79 15.82 -8.04
C GLY A 163 17.76 14.32 -8.30
N TYR A 164 17.06 13.60 -7.43
CA TYR A 164 16.79 12.18 -7.55
C TYR A 164 15.30 11.94 -7.43
N ARG A 165 14.75 11.05 -8.25
CA ARG A 165 13.39 10.54 -8.14
C ARG A 165 13.46 9.14 -7.54
N ILE A 166 12.78 8.95 -6.43
CA ILE A 166 12.70 7.68 -5.72
C ILE A 166 11.30 7.12 -5.96
N SER A 167 11.23 5.92 -6.51
CA SER A 167 9.98 5.22 -6.75
C SER A 167 9.96 3.95 -5.90
N SER A 168 8.90 3.72 -5.16
CA SER A 168 8.77 2.57 -4.26
C SER A 168 7.49 1.80 -4.55
N ARG A 169 7.51 0.49 -4.33
CA ARG A 169 6.35 -0.39 -4.45
C ARG A 169 6.24 -1.32 -3.26
N SER A 170 5.01 -1.53 -2.81
CA SER A 170 4.68 -2.54 -1.82
C SER A 170 3.28 -3.11 -2.07
N GLU A 171 3.08 -4.38 -1.71
CA GLU A 171 1.78 -5.05 -1.74
C GLU A 171 1.17 -5.28 -0.34
N GLY A 172 1.87 -4.82 0.72
CA GLY A 172 1.45 -5.00 2.11
C GLY A 172 1.41 -6.48 2.52
N VAL A 173 0.33 -6.89 3.19
CA VAL A 173 0.22 -8.24 3.80
C VAL A 173 -0.49 -9.26 2.89
N SER A 174 -1.37 -8.82 1.99
CA SER A 174 -2.28 -9.75 1.28
C SER A 174 -2.13 -9.83 -0.23
N SER A 175 -1.04 -9.32 -0.80
CA SER A 175 -0.70 -9.31 -2.25
C SER A 175 -1.83 -8.90 -3.21
N SER A 176 -2.88 -8.27 -2.68
CA SER A 176 -4.14 -7.99 -3.39
C SER A 176 -4.24 -6.54 -3.85
N ALA A 177 -3.38 -5.67 -3.29
CA ALA A 177 -3.29 -4.27 -3.64
C ALA A 177 -1.82 -3.86 -3.64
N ALA A 178 -1.31 -3.48 -4.81
CA ALA A 178 -0.01 -2.85 -4.95
C ALA A 178 -0.17 -1.33 -4.82
N ILE A 179 0.69 -0.71 -4.02
CA ILE A 179 0.83 0.74 -3.90
C ILE A 179 2.20 1.13 -4.39
N ILE A 180 2.24 2.10 -5.30
CA ILE A 180 3.46 2.72 -5.80
C ILE A 180 3.47 4.17 -5.32
N LEU A 181 4.58 4.59 -4.71
CA LEU A 181 4.81 5.96 -4.28
C LEU A 181 6.04 6.52 -4.97
N GLN A 182 5.99 7.80 -5.33
CA GLN A 182 7.12 8.52 -5.89
C GLN A 182 7.40 9.78 -5.08
N SER A 183 8.69 10.05 -4.85
CA SER A 183 9.17 11.27 -4.21
C SER A 183 10.38 11.80 -4.97
N THR A 184 10.53 13.11 -4.99
CA THR A 184 11.71 13.76 -5.54
C THR A 184 12.54 14.31 -4.39
N PHE A 185 13.81 13.93 -4.35
CA PHE A 185 14.76 14.27 -3.30
C PHE A 185 15.96 14.99 -3.90
N THR A 186 16.33 16.16 -3.38
CA THR A 186 17.52 16.88 -3.81
C THR A 186 18.61 16.78 -2.76
N ARG A 187 19.85 16.63 -3.20
CA ARG A 187 21.02 16.59 -2.32
C ARG A 187 22.15 17.48 -2.85
N GLN A 188 22.74 18.26 -1.95
CA GLN A 188 24.08 18.84 -2.13
C GLN A 188 25.15 17.85 -1.68
N PHE A 189 26.18 17.69 -2.51
CA PHE A 189 27.42 16.98 -2.15
C PHE A 189 28.51 18.01 -1.86
N ASN A 190 29.05 18.00 -0.64
CA ASN A 190 30.08 18.96 -0.21
C ASN A 190 31.48 18.41 -0.44
#